data_AF-A0AB35BJ37-F1
#
_entry.id   AF-A0AB35BJ37-F1
#
_cell.length_a   1.000
_cell.length_b   1.000
_cell.length_c   1.000
_cell.angle_alpha   90.00
_cell.angle_beta   90.00
_cell.angle_gamma   90.00
#
_symmetry.space_group_name_H-M   'P 1'
#
loop_
_entity.id
_entity.type
_entity.pdbx_description
1 polymer ?
#
loop_
_entity_poly.entity_id
_entity_poly.type
_entity_poly.pdbx_seq_one_letter_code
_entity_poly.pdbx_strand_id
1 'polypeptide(L)'
;MGGAVHSVAVWAGPASVEPPPAPKVGAWTWVLDRQATYWTDELFDLYGIQRGASRYHAVHEFLQMLGPEDAIDAARLLIEANRAEEDCLLGQSFSIQTPDKSVRRLHAYGRIVKSRDSGKLFRGTSIDVTSFEPAGSQRRSILGMVFDDASGLHSALVDLPSLRLLRWVSRGLPDIWWPTSGDLRESVMIDPICEELLYPNSIARLPPMQAQSIPVRLKRVDGRFLRAEMRVQILGEPSHSTPALVVFQRF
;
A
#
# COMPACT_ATOMS: atom_id res chain seq x y z
N MET A 1 17.79 8.17 -15.67
CA MET A 1 16.59 8.94 -16.03
C MET A 1 16.57 10.22 -15.20
N GLY A 2 17.01 11.34 -15.76
CA GLY A 2 16.91 12.66 -15.12
C GLY A 2 16.46 13.68 -16.16
N GLY A 3 15.59 14.61 -15.79
CA GLY A 3 15.17 15.72 -16.65
C GLY A 3 13.75 15.66 -17.23
N ALA A 4 12.93 14.66 -16.91
CA ALA A 4 11.52 14.69 -17.27
C ALA A 4 10.75 15.59 -16.27
N VAL A 5 9.96 16.53 -16.78
CA VAL A 5 9.08 17.37 -15.96
C VAL A 5 7.82 16.57 -15.63
N HIS A 6 7.54 16.39 -14.34
CA HIS A 6 6.35 15.66 -13.87
C HIS A 6 5.15 16.59 -13.66
N SER A 7 5.38 17.81 -13.20
CA SER A 7 4.37 18.84 -13.02
C SER A 7 5.01 20.23 -13.00
N VAL A 8 4.19 21.27 -13.17
CA VAL A 8 4.60 22.68 -13.04
C VAL A 8 3.65 23.36 -12.07
N ALA A 9 4.20 24.03 -11.06
CA ALA A 9 3.44 24.90 -10.18
C ALA A 9 3.41 26.31 -10.79
N VAL A 10 2.20 26.88 -10.92
CA VAL A 10 1.99 28.22 -11.46
C VAL A 10 1.21 29.04 -10.45
N TRP A 11 1.70 30.24 -10.14
CA TRP A 11 0.95 31.25 -9.41
C TRP A 11 0.57 32.37 -10.38
N ALA A 12 -0.66 32.84 -10.28
CA ALA A 12 -1.14 33.99 -11.03
C ALA A 12 -1.94 34.90 -10.09
N GLY A 13 -1.63 36.19 -10.07
CA GLY A 13 -2.26 37.19 -9.23
C GLY A 13 -1.87 38.61 -9.61
N PRO A 14 -2.39 39.62 -8.91
CA PRO A 14 -2.03 41.02 -9.15
C PRO A 14 -0.52 41.24 -8.98
N ALA A 15 0.07 42.10 -9.81
CA ALA A 15 1.50 42.39 -9.76
C ALA A 15 1.97 43.01 -8.42
N SER A 16 1.04 43.54 -7.62
CA SER A 16 1.29 44.10 -6.29
C SER A 16 1.29 43.06 -5.17
N VAL A 17 0.95 41.81 -5.46
CA VAL A 17 0.86 40.73 -4.47
C VAL A 17 2.06 39.81 -4.64
N GLU A 18 2.79 39.58 -3.56
CA GLU A 18 3.86 38.57 -3.55
C GLU A 18 3.25 37.16 -3.56
N PRO A 19 3.77 36.23 -4.38
CA PRO A 19 3.32 34.85 -4.36
C PRO A 19 3.47 34.24 -2.96
N PRO A 20 2.51 33.44 -2.49
CA PRO A 20 2.70 32.69 -1.26
C PRO A 20 3.82 31.67 -1.42
N PRO A 21 4.40 31.16 -0.32
CA PRO A 21 5.35 30.06 -0.37
C PRO A 21 4.78 28.88 -1.16
N ALA A 22 5.59 28.31 -2.05
CA ALA A 22 5.19 27.14 -2.81
C ALA A 22 4.94 25.94 -1.87
N PRO A 23 3.92 25.11 -2.14
CA PRO A 23 3.72 23.89 -1.37
C PRO A 23 4.91 22.95 -1.57
N LYS A 24 5.23 22.17 -0.54
CA LYS A 24 6.26 21.13 -0.68
C LYS A 24 5.76 20.07 -1.65
N VAL A 25 6.56 19.74 -2.65
CA VAL A 25 6.22 18.78 -3.70
C VAL A 25 7.39 17.85 -3.97
N GLY A 26 7.10 16.57 -4.18
CA GLY A 26 8.08 15.58 -4.57
C GLY A 26 7.54 14.72 -5.70
N ALA A 27 8.39 14.37 -6.66
CA ALA A 27 8.04 13.50 -7.78
C ALA A 27 8.37 12.03 -7.49
N TRP A 28 7.55 11.14 -8.05
CA TRP A 28 7.71 9.70 -8.00
C TRP A 28 7.48 9.05 -9.37
N THR A 29 8.11 7.90 -9.57
CA THR A 29 7.86 7.02 -10.72
C THR A 29 7.70 5.60 -10.24
N TRP A 30 6.53 5.00 -10.46
CA TRP A 30 6.35 3.56 -10.32
C TRP A 30 6.69 2.86 -11.63
N VAL A 31 7.50 1.81 -11.53
CA VAL A 31 7.68 0.81 -12.59
C VAL A 31 6.74 -0.34 -12.25
N LEU A 32 5.56 -0.35 -12.88
CA LEU A 32 4.44 -1.20 -12.45
C LEU A 32 4.78 -2.69 -12.56
N ASP A 33 5.41 -3.08 -13.67
CA ASP A 33 5.83 -4.48 -13.92
C ASP A 33 6.86 -4.99 -12.89
N ARG A 34 7.62 -4.09 -12.27
CA ARG A 34 8.69 -4.43 -11.30
C ARG A 34 8.30 -4.17 -9.85
N GLN A 35 7.08 -3.67 -9.60
CA GLN A 35 6.61 -3.30 -8.26
C GLN A 35 7.62 -2.44 -7.49
N ALA A 36 8.17 -1.46 -8.20
CA ALA A 36 9.23 -0.59 -7.70
C ALA A 36 8.84 0.86 -7.88
N THR A 37 9.26 1.72 -6.95
CA THR A 37 9.10 3.17 -7.06
C THR A 37 10.43 3.89 -6.91
N TYR A 38 10.56 5.00 -7.63
CA TYR A 38 11.74 5.86 -7.63
C TYR A 38 11.35 7.26 -7.18
N TRP A 39 12.05 7.76 -6.17
CA TRP A 39 11.71 9.02 -5.50
C TRP A 39 12.75 10.11 -5.76
N THR A 40 12.25 11.33 -5.88
CA THR A 40 13.05 12.56 -5.83
C THR A 40 13.46 12.87 -4.38
N ASP A 41 14.49 13.70 -4.19
CA ASP A 41 15.02 14.02 -2.84
C ASP A 41 13.95 14.72 -2.00
N GLU A 42 13.17 15.59 -2.65
CA GLU A 42 12.05 16.33 -2.07
C GLU A 42 10.95 15.38 -1.56
N LEU A 43 10.77 14.22 -2.21
CA LEU A 43 9.81 13.22 -1.74
C LEU A 43 10.32 12.51 -0.48
N PHE A 44 11.63 12.26 -0.34
CA PHE A 44 12.18 11.76 0.93
C PHE A 44 11.94 12.76 2.07
N ASP A 45 12.17 14.05 1.82
CA ASP A 45 11.94 15.13 2.79
C ASP A 45 10.45 15.26 3.17
N LEU A 46 9.55 15.06 2.21
CA LEU A 46 8.11 15.00 2.44
C LEU A 46 7.72 13.88 3.40
N TYR A 47 8.38 12.72 3.31
CA TYR A 47 8.12 11.58 4.18
C TYR A 47 8.93 11.62 5.48
N GLY A 48 9.87 12.57 5.62
CA GLY A 48 10.71 12.72 6.80
C GLY A 48 11.71 11.59 6.98
N ILE A 49 12.05 10.88 5.89
CA ILE A 49 13.01 9.77 5.91
C ILE A 49 14.32 10.22 5.25
N GLN A 50 15.45 9.69 5.74
CA GLN A 50 16.74 9.99 5.13
C GLN A 50 16.87 9.27 3.80
N ARG A 51 17.27 10.01 2.76
CA ARG A 51 17.62 9.40 1.47
C ARG A 51 18.86 8.51 1.64
N GLY A 52 18.68 7.21 1.34
CA GLY A 52 19.78 6.26 1.23
C GLY A 52 20.58 6.42 -0.08
N ALA A 53 21.52 5.51 -0.31
CA ALA A 53 22.32 5.50 -1.55
C ALA A 53 21.46 5.29 -2.81
N SER A 54 20.33 4.56 -2.69
CA SER A 54 19.40 4.29 -3.78
C SER A 54 18.14 5.15 -3.67
N ARG A 55 17.59 5.58 -4.82
CA ARG A 55 16.28 6.22 -4.94
C ARG A 55 15.12 5.21 -5.00
N TYR A 56 15.46 3.93 -5.07
CA TYR A 56 14.54 2.80 -5.16
C TYR A 56 13.84 2.55 -3.82
N HIS A 57 12.53 2.34 -3.88
CA HIS A 57 11.75 1.69 -2.81
C HIS A 57 10.90 0.58 -3.41
N ALA A 58 10.73 -0.49 -2.67
CA ALA A 58 9.73 -1.49 -2.97
C ALA A 58 8.34 -0.99 -2.55
N VAL A 59 7.28 -1.47 -3.23
CA VAL A 59 5.87 -1.12 -2.91
C VAL A 59 5.57 -1.31 -1.42
N HIS A 60 6.03 -2.41 -0.82
CA HIS A 60 5.76 -2.72 0.59
C HIS A 60 6.37 -1.70 1.58
N GLU A 61 7.50 -1.07 1.24
CA GLU A 61 8.12 -0.03 2.07
C GLU A 61 7.25 1.22 2.09
N PHE A 62 6.74 1.62 0.93
CA PHE A 62 5.79 2.73 0.81
C PHE A 62 4.48 2.45 1.56
N LEU A 63 3.88 1.28 1.37
CA LEU A 63 2.61 0.93 2.04
C LEU A 63 2.76 0.96 3.57
N GLN A 64 3.93 0.61 4.12
CA GLN A 64 4.20 0.70 5.56
C GLN A 64 4.15 2.13 6.13
N MET A 65 4.31 3.16 5.29
CA MET A 65 4.26 4.57 5.72
C MET A 65 2.84 5.14 5.82
N LEU A 66 1.86 4.43 5.27
CA LEU A 66 0.45 4.87 5.22
C LEU A 66 -0.33 4.43 6.46
N GLY A 67 -1.54 4.97 6.67
CA GLY A 67 -2.53 4.35 7.54
C GLY A 67 -3.07 3.03 6.95
N PRO A 68 -3.75 2.17 7.74
CA PRO A 68 -4.30 0.92 7.23
C PRO A 68 -5.25 1.09 6.04
N GLU A 69 -6.17 2.06 6.10
CA GLU A 69 -7.13 2.35 5.02
C GLU A 69 -6.45 2.94 3.80
N ASP A 70 -5.64 3.98 4.01
CA ASP A 70 -4.86 4.61 2.94
C ASP A 70 -3.95 3.58 2.22
N ALA A 71 -3.44 2.58 2.94
CA ALA A 71 -2.66 1.49 2.34
C ALA A 71 -3.51 0.54 1.48
N ILE A 72 -4.74 0.22 1.90
CA ILE A 72 -5.66 -0.60 1.10
C ILE A 72 -6.02 0.15 -0.18
N ASP A 73 -6.35 1.43 -0.07
CA ASP A 73 -6.71 2.25 -1.23
C ASP A 73 -5.51 2.49 -2.16
N ALA A 74 -4.31 2.69 -1.60
CA ALA A 74 -3.07 2.72 -2.40
C ALA A 74 -2.81 1.42 -3.15
N ALA A 75 -3.03 0.26 -2.52
CA ALA A 75 -2.87 -1.02 -3.20
C ALA A 75 -3.88 -1.18 -4.35
N ARG A 76 -5.13 -0.74 -4.17
CA ARG A 76 -6.15 -0.70 -5.24
C ARG A 76 -5.74 0.22 -6.39
N LEU A 77 -5.28 1.42 -6.08
CA LEU A 77 -4.81 2.40 -7.07
C LEU A 77 -3.66 1.85 -7.92
N LEU A 78 -2.73 1.10 -7.31
CA LEU A 78 -1.64 0.46 -8.05
C LEU A 78 -2.14 -0.63 -9.01
N ILE A 79 -3.16 -1.40 -8.61
CA ILE A 79 -3.81 -2.38 -9.49
C ILE A 79 -4.50 -1.67 -10.67
N GLU A 80 -5.24 -0.59 -10.39
CA GLU A 80 -5.90 0.22 -11.40
C GLU A 80 -4.87 0.81 -12.39
N ALA A 81 -3.79 1.41 -11.87
CA ALA A 81 -2.71 1.94 -12.69
C ALA A 81 -2.10 0.88 -13.62
N ASN A 82 -1.97 -0.36 -13.15
CA ASN A 82 -1.45 -1.47 -13.95
C ASN A 82 -2.36 -1.82 -15.14
N ARG A 83 -3.67 -1.56 -15.06
CA ARG A 83 -4.64 -1.79 -16.15
C ARG A 83 -4.91 -0.57 -17.01
N ALA A 84 -4.77 0.62 -16.45
CA ALA A 84 -5.14 1.87 -17.10
C ALA A 84 -4.43 2.11 -18.45
N GLU A 85 -5.10 2.76 -19.38
CA GLU A 85 -4.51 3.09 -20.66
C GLU A 85 -3.41 4.16 -20.50
N GLU A 86 -2.61 4.33 -21.56
CA GLU A 86 -1.64 5.41 -21.63
C GLU A 86 -2.34 6.78 -21.48
N ASP A 87 -1.66 7.74 -20.88
CA ASP A 87 -2.14 9.09 -20.54
C ASP A 87 -3.27 9.15 -19.50
N CYS A 88 -3.77 8.03 -19.00
CA CYS A 88 -4.75 8.01 -17.91
C CYS A 88 -4.18 8.72 -16.67
N LEU A 89 -4.91 9.72 -16.16
CA LEU A 89 -4.57 10.44 -14.92
C LEU A 89 -5.24 9.72 -13.74
N LEU A 90 -4.42 9.26 -12.82
CA LEU A 90 -4.87 8.56 -11.62
C LEU A 90 -4.20 9.18 -10.40
N GLY A 91 -4.81 9.02 -9.24
CA GLY A 91 -4.26 9.51 -8.00
C GLY A 91 -5.24 9.41 -6.86
N GLN A 92 -4.73 9.65 -5.67
CA GLN A 92 -5.53 9.70 -4.46
C GLN A 92 -4.86 10.64 -3.45
N SER A 93 -5.63 11.00 -2.45
CA SER A 93 -5.13 11.75 -1.31
C SER A 93 -5.06 10.84 -0.09
N PHE A 94 -3.90 10.75 0.54
CA PHE A 94 -3.64 9.88 1.70
C PHE A 94 -2.91 10.63 2.81
N SER A 95 -2.99 10.09 4.03
CA SER A 95 -2.24 10.60 5.17
C SER A 95 -1.01 9.74 5.40
N ILE A 96 0.11 10.37 5.73
CA ILE A 96 1.33 9.69 6.15
C ILE A 96 1.69 10.09 7.57
N GLN A 97 2.21 9.14 8.34
CA GLN A 97 2.83 9.43 9.62
C GLN A 97 4.34 9.41 9.43
N THR A 98 4.98 10.56 9.64
CA THR A 98 6.43 10.67 9.50
C THR A 98 7.15 10.19 10.79
N PRO A 99 8.47 9.95 10.75
CA PRO A 99 9.22 9.48 11.93
C PRO A 99 9.14 10.40 13.15
N ASP A 100 8.94 11.70 12.96
CA ASP A 100 8.73 12.67 14.05
C ASP A 100 7.32 12.63 14.65
N LYS A 101 6.48 11.70 14.18
CA LYS A 101 5.07 11.49 14.53
C LYS A 101 4.11 12.58 14.05
N SER A 102 4.58 13.56 13.27
CA SER A 102 3.68 14.45 12.55
C SER A 102 2.92 13.69 11.46
N VAL A 103 1.65 14.07 11.29
CA VAL A 103 0.81 13.53 10.22
C VAL A 103 0.75 14.57 9.11
N ARG A 104 1.10 14.16 7.89
CA ARG A 104 1.01 15.00 6.70
C ARG A 104 -0.07 14.47 5.76
N ARG A 105 -0.85 15.37 5.17
CA ARG A 105 -1.84 15.06 4.14
C ARG A 105 -1.23 15.31 2.78
N LEU A 106 -1.14 14.27 1.95
CA LEU A 106 -0.58 14.36 0.62
C LEU A 106 -1.65 14.16 -0.44
N HIS A 107 -1.62 14.98 -1.48
CA HIS A 107 -2.34 14.74 -2.74
C HIS A 107 -1.35 14.15 -3.74
N ALA A 108 -1.55 12.90 -4.17
CA ALA A 108 -0.64 12.21 -5.06
C ALA A 108 -1.35 11.84 -6.37
N TYR A 109 -0.94 12.50 -7.46
CA TYR A 109 -1.52 12.29 -8.78
C TYR A 109 -0.43 12.11 -9.83
N GLY A 110 -0.71 11.26 -10.82
CA GLY A 110 0.21 10.96 -11.89
C GLY A 110 -0.47 10.45 -13.14
N ARG A 111 0.29 10.31 -14.22
CA ARG A 111 -0.16 9.72 -15.47
C ARG A 111 0.53 8.42 -15.78
N ILE A 112 -0.18 7.54 -16.46
CA ILE A 112 0.38 6.35 -17.07
C ILE A 112 1.15 6.75 -18.33
N VAL A 113 2.41 6.33 -18.42
CA VAL A 113 3.27 6.61 -19.58
C VAL A 113 4.01 5.34 -19.99
N LYS A 114 4.21 5.15 -21.30
CA LYS A 114 5.06 4.06 -21.79
C LYS A 114 6.51 4.53 -21.91
N SER A 115 7.42 3.71 -21.39
CA SER A 115 8.85 3.87 -21.56
C SER A 115 9.39 2.77 -22.45
N ARG A 116 10.26 3.13 -23.40
CA ARG A 116 10.94 2.15 -24.27
C ARG A 116 11.77 1.14 -23.48
N ASP A 117 12.39 1.58 -22.38
CA ASP A 117 13.35 0.76 -21.62
C ASP A 117 12.75 0.11 -20.37
N SER A 118 11.73 0.72 -19.79
CA SER A 118 11.18 0.32 -18.48
C SER A 118 9.71 -0.12 -18.53
N GLY A 119 9.13 -0.24 -19.73
CA GLY A 119 7.74 -0.67 -19.89
C GLY A 119 6.76 0.38 -19.39
N LYS A 120 5.71 -0.07 -18.70
CA LYS A 120 4.63 0.81 -18.24
C LYS A 120 4.99 1.49 -16.93
N LEU A 121 4.92 2.82 -16.92
CA LEU A 121 5.24 3.65 -15.76
C LEU A 121 4.01 4.41 -15.28
N PHE A 122 3.91 4.61 -13.98
CA PHE A 122 2.99 5.57 -13.38
C PHE A 122 3.81 6.70 -12.77
N ARG A 123 3.79 7.88 -13.39
CA ARG A 123 4.63 9.02 -13.02
C ARG A 123 3.80 10.17 -12.50
N GLY A 124 4.18 10.70 -11.35
CA GLY A 124 3.40 11.75 -10.71
C GLY A 124 4.18 12.57 -9.72
N THR A 125 3.43 13.36 -8.97
CA THR A 125 3.92 14.16 -7.85
C THR A 125 3.01 14.01 -6.64
N SER A 126 3.59 14.07 -5.46
CA SER A 126 2.88 14.23 -4.19
C SER A 126 3.07 15.65 -3.69
N ILE A 127 1.97 16.32 -3.35
CA ILE A 127 1.97 17.69 -2.83
C ILE A 127 1.49 17.64 -1.37
N ASP A 128 2.24 18.28 -0.47
CA ASP A 128 1.81 18.49 0.91
C ASP A 128 0.72 19.55 0.97
N VAL A 129 -0.48 19.11 1.35
CA VAL A 129 -1.65 19.96 1.48
C VAL A 129 -2.07 20.12 2.95
N THR A 130 -1.23 19.72 3.90
CA THR A 130 -1.59 19.69 5.34
C THR A 130 -2.06 21.05 5.87
N SER A 131 -1.52 22.16 5.35
CA SER A 131 -1.93 23.52 5.71
C SER A 131 -3.33 23.90 5.21
N PHE A 132 -3.82 23.25 4.15
CA PHE A 132 -5.14 23.47 3.56
C PHE A 132 -6.16 22.42 4.01
N GLU A 133 -5.72 21.18 4.16
CA GLU A 133 -6.50 20.01 4.58
C GLU A 133 -5.78 19.31 5.76
N PRO A 134 -5.98 19.78 7.00
CA PRO A 134 -5.32 19.19 8.17
C PRO A 134 -5.68 17.72 8.33
N ALA A 135 -4.71 16.88 8.68
CA ALA A 135 -4.92 15.43 8.81
C ALA A 135 -6.06 15.03 9.78
N GLY A 136 -6.39 15.87 10.76
CA GLY A 136 -7.53 15.67 11.69
C GLY A 136 -8.92 15.79 11.05
N SER A 137 -9.01 16.21 9.77
CA SER A 137 -10.26 16.21 8.98
C SER A 137 -10.66 14.83 8.49
N GLN A 138 -9.79 13.82 8.63
CA GLN A 138 -10.09 12.45 8.28
C GLN A 138 -11.25 11.95 9.15
N ARG A 139 -12.30 11.42 8.51
CA ARG A 139 -13.38 10.74 9.23
C ARG A 139 -12.73 9.65 10.09
N ARG A 140 -13.00 9.64 11.39
CA ARG A 140 -12.74 8.44 12.21
C ARG A 140 -13.48 7.30 11.54
N SER A 141 -12.76 6.46 10.83
CA SER A 141 -13.37 5.30 10.22
C SER A 141 -13.58 4.24 11.29
N ILE A 142 -14.74 3.61 11.23
CA ILE A 142 -15.07 2.45 12.07
C ILE A 142 -14.05 1.33 11.78
N LEU A 143 -13.55 1.24 10.54
CA LEU A 143 -12.57 0.24 10.15
C LEU A 143 -11.26 0.39 10.92
N GLY A 144 -10.73 1.61 11.07
CA GLY A 144 -9.56 1.87 11.92
C GLY A 144 -9.74 1.44 13.38
N MET A 145 -10.93 1.66 13.97
CA MET A 145 -11.24 1.19 15.32
C MET A 145 -11.31 -0.35 15.40
N VAL A 146 -11.88 -1.00 14.39
CA VAL A 146 -11.95 -2.47 14.29
C VAL A 146 -10.56 -3.08 14.10
N PHE A 147 -9.67 -2.42 13.36
CA PHE A 147 -8.30 -2.88 13.15
C PHE A 147 -7.37 -2.67 14.37
N ASP A 148 -7.68 -1.71 15.24
CA ASP A 148 -6.92 -1.51 16.49
C ASP A 148 -7.41 -2.41 17.64
N ASP A 149 -8.57 -3.06 17.51
CA ASP A 149 -9.11 -3.94 18.55
C ASP A 149 -8.39 -5.31 18.57
N ALA A 150 -7.91 -5.73 19.75
CA ALA A 150 -7.23 -6.99 20.01
C ALA A 150 -8.21 -8.19 20.05
N SER A 151 -9.22 -8.18 19.19
CA SER A 151 -10.37 -9.09 19.12
C SER A 151 -10.03 -10.54 18.73
N GLY A 152 -8.74 -10.92 18.72
CA GLY A 152 -8.28 -12.22 18.22
C GLY A 152 -8.23 -12.32 16.69
N LEU A 153 -8.41 -11.19 16.00
CA LEU A 153 -8.22 -11.04 14.56
C LEU A 153 -6.85 -10.42 14.27
N HIS A 154 -6.15 -10.94 13.27
CA HIS A 154 -4.96 -10.29 12.73
C HIS A 154 -5.07 -10.17 11.22
N SER A 155 -4.83 -8.98 10.67
CA SER A 155 -5.14 -8.66 9.29
C SER A 155 -3.95 -8.03 8.60
N ALA A 156 -3.74 -8.41 7.35
CA ALA A 156 -2.64 -7.92 6.53
C ALA A 156 -3.06 -7.69 5.09
N LEU A 157 -2.40 -6.74 4.44
CA LEU A 157 -2.24 -6.73 3.00
C LEU A 157 -1.10 -7.66 2.64
N VAL A 158 -1.35 -8.57 1.72
CA VAL A 158 -0.38 -9.53 1.20
C VAL A 158 -0.43 -9.56 -0.32
N ASP A 159 0.64 -10.04 -0.92
CA ASP A 159 0.66 -10.42 -2.32
C ASP A 159 0.31 -11.91 -2.48
N LEU A 160 -0.55 -12.24 -3.44
CA LEU A 160 -0.95 -13.61 -3.76
C LEU A 160 -0.43 -14.05 -5.15
N PRO A 161 -0.13 -15.35 -5.31
CA PRO A 161 -0.27 -16.42 -4.33
C PRO A 161 0.92 -16.54 -3.36
N SER A 162 1.90 -15.63 -3.42
CA SER A 162 3.17 -15.70 -2.67
C SER A 162 3.04 -15.56 -1.15
N LEU A 163 1.89 -15.08 -0.65
CA LEU A 163 1.68 -14.74 0.76
C LEU A 163 2.79 -13.84 1.33
N ARG A 164 3.39 -13.01 0.46
CA ARG A 164 4.36 -12.00 0.86
C ARG A 164 3.62 -10.87 1.56
N LEU A 165 4.02 -10.56 2.79
CA LEU A 165 3.49 -9.43 3.54
C LEU A 165 3.80 -8.12 2.81
N LEU A 166 2.75 -7.33 2.54
CA LEU A 166 2.87 -5.96 2.07
C LEU A 166 2.76 -4.98 3.24
N ARG A 167 1.80 -5.21 4.15
CA ARG A 167 1.57 -4.37 5.33
C ARG A 167 0.65 -5.06 6.34
N TRP A 168 0.96 -4.95 7.63
CA TRP A 168 -0.01 -5.25 8.69
C TRP A 168 -1.09 -4.17 8.81
N VAL A 169 -2.35 -4.59 8.81
CA VAL A 169 -3.53 -3.72 8.87
C VAL A 169 -4.08 -3.65 10.30
N SER A 170 -3.96 -4.71 11.09
CA SER A 170 -4.29 -4.75 12.51
C SER A 170 -3.11 -5.25 13.37
N ARG A 171 -3.23 -5.14 14.70
CA ARG A 171 -2.15 -5.49 15.65
C ARG A 171 -2.41 -6.76 16.50
N GLY A 172 -3.35 -7.61 16.10
CA GLY A 172 -3.73 -8.81 16.85
C GLY A 172 -2.73 -9.99 16.84
N LEU A 173 -3.06 -11.03 17.62
CA LEU A 173 -2.33 -12.31 17.75
C LEU A 173 -0.84 -12.21 18.17
N PRO A 174 -0.54 -11.61 19.34
CA PRO A 174 0.84 -11.40 19.81
C PRO A 174 1.58 -12.70 20.18
N ASP A 175 0.87 -13.82 20.34
CA ASP A 175 1.47 -15.13 20.64
C ASP A 175 1.81 -15.94 19.39
N ILE A 176 1.53 -15.40 18.20
CA ILE A 176 1.96 -15.96 16.91
C ILE A 176 3.35 -15.40 16.57
N TRP A 177 4.23 -16.29 16.12
CA TRP A 177 5.53 -15.88 15.60
C TRP A 177 5.33 -15.43 14.16
N TRP A 178 5.40 -14.13 13.90
CA TRP A 178 5.36 -13.59 12.54
C TRP A 178 6.77 -13.36 12.01
N PRO A 179 7.06 -13.70 10.74
CA PRO A 179 8.42 -13.68 10.23
C PRO A 179 8.82 -12.26 9.85
N THR A 180 10.04 -11.86 10.21
CA THR A 180 10.60 -10.55 9.81
C THR A 180 11.00 -10.50 8.34
N SER A 181 11.12 -11.67 7.69
CA SER A 181 11.40 -11.80 6.24
C SER A 181 10.27 -11.28 5.35
N GLY A 182 9.06 -11.17 5.91
CA GLY A 182 7.83 -10.88 5.19
C GLY A 182 7.25 -12.07 4.41
N ASP A 183 7.86 -13.26 4.46
CA ASP A 183 7.24 -14.47 3.90
C ASP A 183 6.33 -15.13 4.93
N LEU A 184 5.02 -14.89 4.85
CA LEU A 184 4.09 -15.40 5.86
C LEU A 184 3.98 -16.93 5.84
N ARG A 185 4.44 -17.62 4.79
CA ARG A 185 4.45 -19.10 4.77
C ARG A 185 5.34 -19.73 5.84
N GLU A 186 6.32 -18.99 6.37
CA GLU A 186 7.13 -19.48 7.49
C GLU A 186 6.31 -19.69 8.78
N SER A 187 5.14 -19.07 8.85
CA SER A 187 4.28 -19.04 10.04
C SER A 187 2.88 -19.56 9.79
N VAL A 188 2.39 -19.46 8.56
CA VAL A 188 1.06 -19.89 8.11
C VAL A 188 1.19 -21.21 7.37
N MET A 189 0.84 -22.31 8.03
CA MET A 189 0.81 -23.64 7.41
C MET A 189 -0.56 -23.90 6.80
N ILE A 190 -0.56 -24.17 5.50
CA ILE A 190 -1.74 -24.50 4.71
C ILE A 190 -1.61 -25.97 4.30
N ASP A 191 -2.70 -26.72 4.38
CA ASP A 191 -2.70 -28.10 3.90
C ASP A 191 -2.50 -28.10 2.37
N PRO A 192 -1.65 -28.95 1.79
CA PRO A 192 -1.45 -29.02 0.34
C PRO A 192 -2.75 -29.13 -0.47
N ILE A 193 -3.79 -29.78 0.07
CA ILE A 193 -5.10 -29.88 -0.60
C ILE A 193 -5.82 -28.52 -0.71
N CYS A 194 -5.44 -27.55 0.13
CA CYS A 194 -6.02 -26.21 0.17
C CYS A 194 -5.18 -25.16 -0.55
N GLU A 195 -4.00 -25.48 -1.08
CA GLU A 195 -3.11 -24.50 -1.76
C GLU A 195 -3.80 -23.85 -2.97
N GLU A 196 -4.63 -24.58 -3.71
CA GLU A 196 -5.39 -24.02 -4.84
C GLU A 196 -6.34 -22.87 -4.45
N LEU A 197 -6.75 -22.80 -3.17
CA LEU A 197 -7.62 -21.76 -2.65
C LEU A 197 -6.92 -20.41 -2.50
N LEU A 198 -5.58 -20.37 -2.49
CA LEU A 198 -4.81 -19.12 -2.46
C LEU A 198 -4.71 -18.44 -3.81
N TYR A 199 -4.99 -19.15 -4.90
CA TYR A 199 -4.76 -18.60 -6.23
C TYR A 199 -5.79 -17.51 -6.54
N PRO A 200 -5.37 -16.32 -7.00
CA PRO A 200 -6.28 -15.21 -7.31
C PRO A 200 -7.44 -15.60 -8.23
N ASN A 201 -7.19 -16.45 -9.23
CA ASN A 201 -8.22 -16.96 -10.15
C ASN A 201 -9.27 -17.87 -9.48
N SER A 202 -8.90 -18.58 -8.42
CA SER A 202 -9.86 -19.36 -7.61
C SER A 202 -10.74 -18.43 -6.79
N ILE A 203 -10.14 -17.44 -6.14
CA ILE A 203 -10.84 -16.46 -5.30
C ILE A 203 -11.79 -15.59 -6.13
N ALA A 204 -11.38 -15.14 -7.33
CA ALA A 204 -12.21 -14.31 -8.21
C ALA A 204 -13.47 -15.00 -8.76
N ARG A 205 -13.56 -16.33 -8.67
CA ARG A 205 -14.77 -17.08 -9.03
C ARG A 205 -15.85 -17.05 -7.95
N LEU A 206 -15.50 -16.59 -6.74
CA LEU A 206 -16.46 -16.39 -5.67
C LEU A 206 -17.32 -15.13 -5.93
N PRO A 207 -18.55 -15.08 -5.38
CA PRO A 207 -19.34 -13.86 -5.34
C PRO A 207 -18.56 -12.67 -4.74
N PRO A 208 -18.74 -11.42 -5.22
CA PRO A 208 -17.92 -10.27 -4.81
C PRO A 208 -17.89 -9.96 -3.30
N MET A 209 -18.94 -10.34 -2.57
CA MET A 209 -19.06 -10.12 -1.12
C MET A 209 -18.59 -11.31 -0.29
N GLN A 210 -18.13 -12.39 -0.91
CA GLN A 210 -17.68 -13.60 -0.23
C GLN A 210 -16.15 -13.66 -0.19
N ALA A 211 -15.59 -13.75 1.01
CA ALA A 211 -14.18 -14.05 1.19
C ALA A 211 -13.93 -15.55 1.03
N GLN A 212 -12.77 -15.91 0.50
CA GLN A 212 -12.30 -17.29 0.50
C GLN A 212 -11.85 -17.65 1.92
N SER A 213 -12.47 -18.66 2.53
CA SER A 213 -12.00 -19.24 3.80
C SER A 213 -11.00 -20.37 3.54
N ILE A 214 -9.90 -20.37 4.29
CA ILE A 214 -8.84 -21.38 4.22
C ILE A 214 -8.47 -21.78 5.65
N PRO A 215 -8.64 -23.06 6.03
CA PRO A 215 -8.14 -23.56 7.31
C PRO A 215 -6.60 -23.49 7.34
N VAL A 216 -6.04 -22.94 8.41
CA VAL A 216 -4.58 -22.81 8.58
C VAL A 216 -4.13 -23.25 9.97
N ARG A 217 -2.83 -23.55 10.09
CA ARG A 217 -2.16 -23.67 11.37
C ARG A 217 -1.12 -22.57 11.50
N LEU A 218 -1.23 -21.76 12.54
CA LEU A 218 -0.32 -20.66 12.83
C LEU A 218 0.77 -21.10 13.80
N LYS A 219 2.03 -20.83 13.46
CA LYS A 219 3.18 -21.12 14.33
C LYS A 219 3.24 -20.11 15.47
N ARG A 220 3.19 -20.58 16.70
CA ARG A 220 3.31 -19.77 17.92
C ARG A 220 4.76 -19.47 18.26
N VAL A 221 4.99 -18.44 19.08
CA VAL A 221 6.32 -18.12 19.62
C VAL A 221 6.94 -19.24 20.46
N ASP A 222 6.11 -20.10 21.07
CA ASP A 222 6.55 -21.29 21.83
C ASP A 222 6.87 -22.51 20.93
N GLY A 223 6.78 -22.35 19.60
CA GLY A 223 7.02 -23.41 18.61
C GLY A 223 5.84 -24.36 18.37
N ARG A 224 4.74 -24.25 19.13
CA ARG A 224 3.52 -25.03 18.87
C ARG A 224 2.71 -24.43 17.74
N PHE A 225 1.69 -25.15 17.29
CA PHE A 225 0.77 -24.68 16.27
C PHE A 225 -0.63 -24.45 16.83
N LEU A 226 -1.23 -23.32 16.47
CA LEU A 226 -2.62 -22.97 16.75
C LEU A 226 -3.46 -23.19 15.50
N ARG A 227 -4.64 -23.81 15.62
CA ARG A 227 -5.60 -23.89 14.52
C ARG A 227 -6.31 -22.54 14.35
N ALA A 228 -6.42 -22.07 13.11
CA ALA A 228 -7.10 -20.83 12.77
C ALA A 228 -7.76 -20.94 11.39
N GLU A 229 -8.60 -19.96 11.07
CA GLU A 229 -9.10 -19.71 9.73
C GLU A 229 -8.41 -18.46 9.16
N MET A 230 -7.97 -18.54 7.91
CA MET A 230 -7.55 -17.39 7.13
C MET A 230 -8.64 -17.07 6.10
N ARG A 231 -9.21 -15.88 6.18
CA ARG A 231 -10.12 -15.34 5.16
C ARG A 231 -9.35 -14.44 4.22
N VAL A 232 -9.59 -14.59 2.92
CA VAL A 232 -8.84 -13.92 1.86
C VAL A 232 -9.80 -13.21 0.92
N GLN A 233 -9.51 -11.95 0.62
CA GLN A 233 -10.23 -11.17 -0.39
C GLN A 233 -9.22 -10.42 -1.27
N ILE A 234 -9.26 -10.66 -2.59
CA ILE A 234 -8.46 -9.92 -3.56
C ILE A 234 -9.01 -8.49 -3.73
N LEU A 235 -8.12 -7.53 -3.94
CA LEU A 235 -8.49 -6.11 -4.01
C LEU A 235 -8.87 -5.62 -5.43
N GLY A 236 -8.73 -6.48 -6.43
CA GLY A 236 -9.08 -6.22 -7.83
C GLY A 236 -9.03 -7.51 -8.63
N GLU A 237 -9.11 -7.43 -9.96
CA GLU A 237 -9.08 -8.68 -10.76
C GLU A 237 -7.73 -9.41 -10.62
N PRO A 238 -7.73 -10.75 -10.77
CA PRO A 238 -6.53 -11.58 -10.71
C PRO A 238 -5.41 -11.16 -11.65
N SER A 239 -4.18 -11.29 -11.18
CA SER A 239 -2.97 -11.30 -11.99
C SER A 239 -1.93 -12.27 -11.38
N HIS A 240 -0.72 -12.35 -11.96
CA HIS A 240 0.36 -13.17 -11.39
C HIS A 240 0.73 -12.75 -9.95
N SER A 241 0.64 -11.46 -9.66
CA SER A 241 0.85 -10.89 -8.32
C SER A 241 -0.34 -10.02 -7.98
N THR A 242 -1.14 -10.48 -7.02
CA THR A 242 -2.44 -9.88 -6.70
C THR A 242 -2.49 -9.46 -5.24
N PRO A 243 -2.52 -8.16 -4.94
CA PRO A 243 -2.76 -7.67 -3.59
C PRO A 243 -4.11 -8.17 -3.06
N ALA A 244 -4.08 -8.68 -1.84
CA ALA A 244 -5.24 -9.20 -1.12
C ALA A 244 -5.22 -8.75 0.34
N LEU A 245 -6.41 -8.56 0.90
CA LEU A 245 -6.60 -8.46 2.33
C LEU A 245 -6.79 -9.87 2.88
N VAL A 246 -5.98 -10.23 3.88
CA VAL A 246 -6.14 -11.45 4.66
C VAL A 246 -6.54 -11.12 6.09
N VAL A 247 -7.38 -11.98 6.67
CA VAL A 247 -7.78 -11.93 8.07
C VAL A 247 -7.57 -13.30 8.68
N PHE A 248 -6.68 -13.40 9.65
CA PHE A 248 -6.47 -14.56 10.49
C PHE A 248 -7.38 -14.49 11.72
N GLN A 249 -8.17 -15.53 11.93
CA GLN A 249 -9.06 -15.66 13.07
C GLN A 249 -8.81 -17.01 13.76
N ARG A 250 -8.48 -16.98 15.06
CA ARG A 250 -8.40 -18.21 15.85
C ARG A 250 -9.80 -18.82 16.04
N PHE A 251 -9.84 -20.14 16.12
CA PHE A 251 -11.05 -20.86 16.57
C PHE A 251 -11.24 -20.74 18.08
#